data_AF-A0A9D3T0H9-F1
#
_entry.id   AF-A0A9D3T0H9-F1
#
_cell.length_a   1.000
_cell.length_b   1.000
_cell.length_c   1.000
_cell.angle_alpha   90.00
_cell.angle_beta   90.00
_cell.angle_gamma   90.00
#
_symmetry.space_group_name_H-M   'P 1'
#
loop_
_entity.id
_entity.type
_entity.pdbx_description
1 polymer ?
#
loop_
_entity_poly.entity_id
_entity_poly.type
_entity_poly.pdbx_seq_one_letter_code
_entity_poly.pdbx_strand_id
1 'polypeptide(L)'
;MAPVPPGIRFLSSFNKDQWYRAFTFALTFLLYTSFHLSRKPISIVKSELHKNCSQTSELSVSSSSQQPLLHADADCSWKPFDKSNYKQLLGAMDYSFLCAYAVGMYLSGIIGERLPIRLYLTVGMVTSGLFTCLFGLGYVYNIHSLGFYIFVQVANGLVQTTGWPSVVTCIGNWFGKGRRGLIMGLWNSHTSVGNILGSLIAGYWVTSNWGLSFIVPGLIIAGMGVVCFLFLIEHPNDLKSISAHNPTSSNSKLPTSWNGLNGHTETYLQYKKGSKTQSWDTELLLPDSVGVCVPVQQVVVVKSESEPSAISFLGALRIPGVVEFSLCLLFAKLVSYTFLFWLPLYITKAAHLDAKRAGDLSTLFDVGGIAGGVLAGVISDKLGKRATTCAVMLLLAAPTLYVFSMISELGLGPTIAMLLVCGGLVNGPYALITTAVSADLGYTQEPEGQC
;
A
#
# COMPACT_ATOMS: atom_id res chain seq x y z
N MET A 1 43.11 -0.34 21.01
CA MET A 1 42.08 -0.46 19.96
C MET A 1 40.99 0.55 20.24
N ALA A 2 40.58 1.34 19.25
CA ALA A 2 39.43 2.23 19.39
C ALA A 2 38.16 1.38 19.56
N PRO A 3 37.24 1.75 20.48
CA PRO A 3 35.98 1.05 20.63
C PRO A 3 35.17 1.17 19.34
N VAL A 4 34.51 0.08 18.95
CA VAL A 4 33.65 0.04 17.77
C VAL A 4 32.55 1.10 17.92
N PRO A 5 32.31 1.96 16.91
CA PRO A 5 31.30 3.01 17.00
C PRO A 5 29.91 2.45 17.38
N PRO A 6 29.12 3.15 18.20
CA PRO A 6 27.80 2.69 18.64
C PRO A 6 26.88 2.30 17.48
N GLY A 7 26.94 3.03 16.37
CA GLY A 7 26.15 2.74 15.16
C GLY A 7 26.53 1.42 14.49
N ILE A 8 27.82 1.09 14.38
CA ILE A 8 28.28 -0.20 13.84
C ILE A 8 27.86 -1.34 14.77
N ARG A 9 27.96 -1.13 16.10
CA ARG A 9 27.53 -2.11 17.10
C ARG A 9 26.03 -2.40 17.00
N PHE A 10 25.23 -1.36 16.78
CA PHE A 10 23.79 -1.48 16.51
C PHE A 10 23.52 -2.25 15.20
N LEU A 11 24.16 -1.90 14.08
CA LEU A 11 23.97 -2.59 12.80
C LEU A 11 24.41 -4.07 12.86
N SER A 12 25.50 -4.37 13.57
CA SER A 12 26.00 -5.73 13.77
C SER A 12 25.16 -6.57 14.75
N SER A 13 24.28 -5.92 15.52
CA SER A 13 23.39 -6.62 16.47
C SER A 13 22.20 -7.31 15.80
N PHE A 14 21.93 -6.98 14.53
CA PHE A 14 20.84 -7.58 13.78
C PHE A 14 21.23 -8.91 13.16
N ASN A 15 20.41 -9.93 13.41
CA ASN A 15 20.54 -11.23 12.76
C ASN A 15 20.13 -11.13 11.28
N LYS A 16 20.61 -12.06 10.44
CA LYS A 16 20.25 -12.11 9.01
C LYS A 16 18.74 -12.10 8.76
N ASP A 17 17.97 -12.84 9.56
CA ASP A 17 16.49 -12.85 9.49
C ASP A 17 15.87 -11.48 9.72
N GLN A 18 16.39 -10.70 10.69
CA GLN A 18 15.90 -9.35 10.97
C GLN A 18 16.23 -8.38 9.84
N TRP A 19 17.39 -8.54 9.20
CA TRP A 19 17.73 -7.79 7.99
C TRP A 19 16.76 -8.08 6.85
N TYR A 20 16.39 -9.34 6.61
CA TYR A 20 15.42 -9.68 5.57
C TYR A 20 14.00 -9.21 5.90
N ARG A 21 13.59 -9.23 7.17
CA ARG A 21 12.32 -8.61 7.62
C ARG A 21 12.31 -7.11 7.37
N ALA A 22 13.36 -6.41 7.77
CA ALA A 22 13.49 -4.96 7.56
C ALA A 22 13.53 -4.61 6.07
N PHE A 23 14.25 -5.40 5.28
CA PHE A 23 14.32 -5.25 3.82
C PHE A 23 12.94 -5.45 3.18
N THR A 24 12.24 -6.53 3.51
CA THR A 24 10.90 -6.81 2.94
C THR A 24 9.89 -5.75 3.36
N PHE A 25 9.96 -5.29 4.61
CA PHE A 25 9.15 -4.17 5.10
C PHE A 25 9.41 -2.90 4.29
N ALA A 26 10.67 -2.50 4.12
CA ALA A 26 11.04 -1.31 3.37
C ALA A 26 10.66 -1.44 1.89
N LEU A 27 10.90 -2.60 1.28
CA LEU A 27 10.54 -2.85 -0.11
C LEU A 27 9.04 -2.73 -0.32
N THR A 28 8.22 -3.50 0.41
CA THR A 28 6.75 -3.44 0.30
C THR A 28 6.19 -2.05 0.62
N PHE A 29 6.79 -1.34 1.59
CA PHE A 29 6.46 0.06 1.88
C PHE A 29 6.69 0.95 0.65
N LEU A 30 7.85 0.85 -0.01
CA LEU A 30 8.18 1.64 -1.20
C LEU A 30 7.33 1.24 -2.42
N LEU A 31 7.08 -0.05 -2.62
CA LEU A 31 6.21 -0.55 -3.69
C LEU A 31 4.82 0.09 -3.56
N TYR A 32 4.23 0.06 -2.37
CA TYR A 32 2.88 0.57 -2.18
C TYR A 32 2.82 2.10 -2.05
N THR A 33 3.90 2.74 -1.59
CA THR A 33 4.13 4.20 -1.71
C THR A 33 4.04 4.63 -3.18
N SER A 34 4.64 3.86 -4.09
CA SER A 34 4.61 4.20 -5.53
C SER A 34 3.19 4.17 -6.12
N PHE A 35 2.33 3.21 -5.72
CA PHE A 35 0.93 3.24 -6.16
C PHE A 35 0.23 4.53 -5.72
N HIS A 36 0.39 4.92 -4.45
CA HIS A 36 -0.23 6.13 -3.90
C HIS A 36 0.32 7.42 -4.52
N LEU A 37 1.58 7.42 -4.95
CA LEU A 37 2.20 8.50 -5.72
C LEU A 37 1.37 8.91 -6.94
N SER A 38 0.75 7.95 -7.65
CA SER A 38 -0.06 8.22 -8.85
C SER A 38 -1.48 8.73 -8.57
N ARG A 39 -2.01 8.49 -7.37
CA ARG A 39 -3.42 8.77 -7.06
C ARG A 39 -3.67 10.24 -6.74
N LYS A 40 -2.70 10.90 -6.10
CA LYS A 40 -2.82 12.29 -5.65
C LYS A 40 -2.69 13.35 -6.76
N PRO A 41 -1.84 13.21 -7.80
CA PRO A 41 -1.66 14.20 -8.86
C PRO A 41 -2.96 14.75 -9.47
N ILE A 42 -3.97 13.90 -9.65
CA ILE A 42 -5.27 14.32 -10.22
C ILE A 42 -5.95 15.42 -9.40
N SER A 43 -5.79 15.41 -8.06
CA SER A 43 -6.39 16.42 -7.19
C SER A 43 -5.81 17.82 -7.42
N ILE A 44 -4.54 17.91 -7.82
CA ILE A 44 -3.83 19.17 -8.07
C ILE A 44 -4.08 19.60 -9.52
N VAL A 45 -3.97 18.69 -10.48
CA VAL A 45 -4.16 18.98 -11.92
C VAL A 45 -5.58 19.46 -12.24
N LYS A 46 -6.59 19.08 -11.45
CA LYS A 46 -7.96 19.64 -11.57
C LYS A 46 -8.03 21.16 -11.61
N SER A 47 -7.12 21.85 -10.92
CA SER A 47 -7.05 23.31 -10.93
C SER A 47 -6.63 23.90 -12.29
N GLU A 48 -5.88 23.14 -13.08
CA GLU A 48 -5.43 23.52 -14.42
C GLU A 48 -6.37 23.03 -15.52
N LEU A 49 -7.10 21.94 -15.30
CA LEU A 49 -8.12 21.46 -16.24
C LEU A 49 -9.27 22.46 -16.40
N HIS A 50 -9.60 23.21 -15.34
CA HIS A 50 -10.61 24.26 -15.37
C HIS A 50 -10.15 25.49 -14.59
N LYS A 51 -9.80 26.56 -15.31
CA LYS A 51 -9.31 27.83 -14.74
C LYS A 51 -10.42 28.86 -14.63
N ASN A 52 -10.35 29.72 -13.62
CA ASN A 52 -11.27 30.86 -13.50
C ASN A 52 -10.76 32.01 -14.38
N CYS A 53 -11.16 32.03 -15.66
CA CYS A 53 -10.61 32.91 -16.69
C CYS A 53 -11.14 34.36 -16.64
N SER A 54 -11.86 34.74 -15.57
CA SER A 54 -12.42 36.09 -15.41
C SER A 54 -11.37 37.20 -15.32
N GLN A 55 -10.12 36.89 -14.95
CA GLN A 55 -9.02 37.87 -14.88
C GLN A 55 -8.20 38.00 -16.17
N THR A 56 -8.32 37.06 -17.11
CA THR A 56 -7.50 37.05 -18.34
C THR A 56 -8.05 37.98 -19.43
N SER A 57 -9.32 38.36 -19.33
CA SER A 57 -9.94 39.36 -20.21
C SER A 57 -9.46 40.80 -19.95
N GLU A 58 -8.95 41.14 -18.75
CA GLU A 58 -8.52 42.52 -18.47
C GLU A 58 -7.14 42.85 -19.08
N LEU A 59 -6.26 41.86 -19.25
CA LEU A 59 -4.93 42.07 -19.88
C LEU A 59 -4.97 42.09 -21.42
N SER A 60 -6.02 41.55 -22.04
CA SER A 60 -6.14 41.51 -23.51
C SER A 60 -6.85 42.73 -24.10
N VAL A 61 -7.48 43.57 -23.26
CA VAL A 61 -8.22 44.77 -23.71
C VAL A 61 -7.33 46.01 -23.81
N SER A 62 -6.12 46.01 -23.23
CA SER A 62 -5.21 47.16 -23.26
C SER A 62 -4.36 47.28 -24.55
N SER A 63 -4.45 46.33 -25.48
CA SER A 63 -3.59 46.29 -26.67
C SER A 63 -4.28 45.80 -27.94
N SER A 64 -5.49 46.30 -28.26
CA SER A 64 -5.90 46.47 -29.66
C SER A 64 -7.25 47.16 -29.77
N SER A 65 -7.23 48.33 -30.39
CA SER A 65 -8.41 48.95 -30.98
C SER A 65 -8.75 48.21 -32.27
N GLN A 66 -9.88 47.48 -32.30
CA GLN A 66 -10.90 47.44 -33.37
C GLN A 66 -11.69 46.11 -33.44
N GLN A 67 -13.02 46.27 -33.50
CA GLN A 67 -14.10 45.38 -33.96
C GLN A 67 -14.62 44.25 -33.04
N PRO A 68 -15.96 44.10 -32.91
CA PRO A 68 -16.60 43.06 -32.12
C PRO A 68 -16.66 41.75 -32.93
N LEU A 69 -15.67 40.87 -32.74
CA LEU A 69 -15.67 39.53 -33.30
C LEU A 69 -16.20 38.53 -32.26
N LEU A 70 -17.31 37.88 -32.61
CA LEU A 70 -17.84 36.61 -32.09
C LEU A 70 -16.93 35.88 -31.08
N HIS A 71 -17.42 35.76 -29.83
CA HIS A 71 -17.02 34.79 -28.79
C HIS A 71 -15.70 34.04 -29.07
N ALA A 72 -14.57 34.74 -28.92
CA ALA A 72 -13.33 34.07 -28.60
C ALA A 72 -13.47 33.57 -27.16
N ASP A 73 -14.08 32.40 -26.99
CA ASP A 73 -13.90 31.60 -25.77
C ASP A 73 -12.38 31.45 -25.62
N ALA A 74 -11.80 32.25 -24.74
CA ALA A 74 -10.39 32.16 -24.43
C ALA A 74 -10.09 30.72 -24.00
N ASP A 75 -9.31 30.00 -24.79
CA ASP A 75 -8.81 28.62 -24.62
C ASP A 75 -7.93 28.52 -23.35
N CYS A 76 -8.52 28.81 -22.19
CA CYS A 76 -7.87 28.91 -20.90
C CYS A 76 -8.13 27.66 -20.04
N SER A 77 -9.13 26.84 -20.41
CA SER A 77 -9.44 25.55 -19.78
C SER A 77 -9.28 24.37 -20.73
N TRP A 78 -9.02 23.18 -20.19
CA TRP A 78 -8.77 21.98 -20.98
C TRP A 78 -10.06 21.25 -21.37
N LYS A 79 -10.36 21.12 -22.66
CA LYS A 79 -11.49 20.32 -23.16
C LYS A 79 -11.31 18.84 -22.78
N PRO A 80 -12.31 18.14 -22.25
CA PRO A 80 -13.75 18.50 -22.17
C PRO A 80 -14.19 19.14 -20.84
N PHE A 81 -13.26 19.57 -19.99
CA PHE A 81 -13.52 20.15 -18.66
C PHE A 81 -13.70 21.68 -18.68
N ASP A 82 -13.80 22.27 -19.87
CA ASP A 82 -13.98 23.70 -20.12
C ASP A 82 -15.39 24.20 -19.79
N LYS A 83 -16.39 23.33 -19.89
CA LYS A 83 -17.81 23.69 -19.73
C LYS A 83 -18.26 23.83 -18.28
N SER A 84 -19.42 24.44 -18.07
CA SER A 84 -20.02 24.64 -16.73
C SER A 84 -20.28 23.34 -15.95
N ASN A 85 -20.40 22.20 -16.65
CA ASN A 85 -20.55 20.87 -16.06
C ASN A 85 -19.21 20.19 -15.66
N TYR A 86 -18.09 20.93 -15.63
CA TYR A 86 -16.77 20.38 -15.29
C TYR A 86 -16.74 19.65 -13.94
N LYS A 87 -17.49 20.13 -12.94
CA LYS A 87 -17.54 19.50 -11.61
C LYS A 87 -18.07 18.07 -11.70
N GLN A 88 -19.12 17.87 -12.50
CA GLN A 88 -19.71 16.55 -12.75
C GLN A 88 -18.75 15.67 -13.55
N LEU A 89 -18.05 16.22 -14.54
CA LEU A 89 -17.09 15.47 -15.37
C LEU A 89 -15.85 15.02 -14.57
N LEU A 90 -15.27 15.91 -13.78
CA LEU A 90 -14.16 15.58 -12.88
C LEU A 90 -14.58 14.55 -11.83
N GLY A 91 -15.77 14.72 -11.26
CA GLY A 91 -16.34 13.75 -10.32
C GLY A 91 -16.58 12.38 -10.95
N ALA A 92 -17.11 12.34 -12.18
CA ALA A 92 -17.31 11.09 -12.92
C ALA A 92 -15.98 10.36 -13.21
N MET A 93 -14.93 11.12 -13.56
CA MET A 93 -13.60 10.58 -13.76
C MET A 93 -13.02 9.97 -12.47
N ASP A 94 -13.08 10.67 -11.33
CA ASP A 94 -12.65 10.11 -10.04
C ASP A 94 -13.46 8.86 -9.66
N TYR A 95 -14.79 8.94 -9.83
CA TYR A 95 -15.71 7.86 -9.49
C TYR A 95 -15.46 6.61 -10.33
N SER A 96 -15.12 6.76 -11.61
CA SER A 96 -14.81 5.64 -12.50
C SER A 96 -13.62 4.81 -12.00
N PHE A 97 -12.54 5.46 -11.56
CA PHE A 97 -11.39 4.80 -10.95
C PHE A 97 -11.80 4.09 -9.65
N LEU A 98 -12.53 4.79 -8.76
CA LEU A 98 -12.91 4.26 -7.45
C LEU A 98 -13.84 3.06 -7.55
N CYS A 99 -14.81 3.10 -8.47
CA CYS A 99 -15.74 2.01 -8.73
C CYS A 99 -15.01 0.79 -9.32
N ALA A 100 -14.16 1.03 -10.33
CA ALA A 100 -13.32 -0.02 -10.92
C ALA A 100 -12.40 -0.67 -9.88
N TYR A 101 -11.75 0.13 -9.03
CA TYR A 101 -10.92 -0.36 -7.93
C TYR A 101 -11.73 -1.18 -6.91
N ALA A 102 -12.95 -0.73 -6.56
CA ALA A 102 -13.79 -1.46 -5.61
C ALA A 102 -14.18 -2.85 -6.12
N VAL A 103 -14.61 -2.96 -7.39
CA VAL A 103 -14.92 -4.24 -8.04
C VAL A 103 -13.65 -5.08 -8.21
N GLY A 104 -12.58 -4.45 -8.69
CA GLY A 104 -11.29 -5.09 -8.92
C GLY A 104 -10.68 -5.69 -7.64
N MET A 105 -10.85 -5.05 -6.48
CA MET A 105 -10.33 -5.56 -5.20
C MET A 105 -10.89 -6.94 -4.84
N TYR A 106 -12.17 -7.18 -5.16
CA TYR A 106 -12.79 -8.49 -4.95
C TYR A 106 -12.19 -9.55 -5.88
N LEU A 107 -12.11 -9.24 -7.18
CA LEU A 107 -11.55 -10.14 -8.19
C LEU A 107 -10.06 -10.41 -7.96
N SER A 108 -9.33 -9.38 -7.58
CA SER A 108 -7.89 -9.40 -7.35
C SER A 108 -7.50 -10.27 -6.15
N GLY A 109 -8.33 -10.32 -5.11
CA GLY A 109 -8.13 -11.26 -4.01
C GLY A 109 -8.14 -12.71 -4.50
N ILE A 110 -9.17 -13.08 -5.27
CA ILE A 110 -9.35 -14.45 -5.79
C ILE A 110 -8.22 -14.83 -6.76
N ILE A 111 -7.83 -13.91 -7.65
CA ILE A 111 -6.75 -14.15 -8.62
C ILE A 111 -5.38 -14.21 -7.91
N GLY A 112 -5.16 -13.32 -6.95
CA GLY A 112 -3.90 -13.20 -6.20
C GLY A 112 -3.56 -14.45 -5.38
N GLU A 113 -4.56 -15.20 -4.93
CA GLU A 113 -4.35 -16.49 -4.24
C GLU A 113 -3.82 -17.60 -5.16
N ARG A 114 -4.03 -17.47 -6.48
CA ARG A 114 -3.68 -18.52 -7.47
C ARG A 114 -2.38 -18.25 -8.23
N LEU A 115 -1.83 -17.06 -8.08
CA LEU A 115 -0.63 -16.61 -8.78
C LEU A 115 0.49 -16.34 -7.78
N PRO A 116 1.76 -16.57 -8.15
CA PRO A 116 2.87 -16.18 -7.29
C PRO A 116 2.84 -14.66 -7.08
N ILE A 117 2.91 -14.24 -5.82
CA ILE A 117 2.65 -12.85 -5.39
C ILE A 117 3.61 -11.89 -6.09
N ARG A 118 4.86 -12.30 -6.27
CA ARG A 118 5.89 -11.52 -6.95
C ARG A 118 5.53 -11.21 -8.40
N LEU A 119 5.05 -12.20 -9.17
CA LEU A 119 4.66 -11.95 -10.56
C LEU A 119 3.37 -11.13 -10.63
N TYR A 120 2.40 -11.48 -9.79
CA TYR A 120 1.10 -10.80 -9.76
C TYR A 120 1.24 -9.30 -9.44
N LEU A 121 2.02 -8.97 -8.41
CA LEU A 121 2.31 -7.59 -8.04
C LEU A 121 3.12 -6.87 -9.13
N THR A 122 4.16 -7.51 -9.68
CA THR A 122 4.99 -6.94 -10.75
C THR A 122 4.15 -6.54 -11.96
N VAL A 123 3.31 -7.45 -12.47
CA VAL A 123 2.48 -7.19 -13.66
C VAL A 123 1.53 -6.03 -13.38
N GLY A 124 0.87 -6.02 -12.23
CA GLY A 124 -0.04 -4.93 -11.87
C GLY A 124 0.66 -3.57 -11.68
N MET A 125 1.89 -3.55 -11.15
CA MET A 125 2.68 -2.32 -11.05
C MET A 125 3.09 -1.80 -12.43
N VAL A 126 3.69 -2.64 -13.28
CA VAL A 126 4.12 -2.21 -14.62
C VAL A 126 2.94 -1.74 -15.47
N THR A 127 1.82 -2.46 -15.42
CA THR A 127 0.59 -2.06 -16.15
C THR A 127 -0.06 -0.82 -15.55
N SER A 128 -0.04 -0.64 -14.23
CA SER A 128 -0.51 0.60 -13.59
C SER A 128 0.36 1.80 -13.97
N GLY A 129 1.68 1.62 -14.01
CA GLY A 129 2.62 2.64 -14.49
C GLY A 129 2.32 3.04 -15.94
N LEU A 130 2.06 2.06 -16.81
CA LEU A 130 1.64 2.28 -18.20
C LEU A 130 0.35 3.11 -18.29
N PHE A 131 -0.73 2.73 -17.61
CA PHE A 131 -1.99 3.47 -17.68
C PHE A 131 -1.88 4.86 -17.03
N THR A 132 -1.08 5.01 -15.98
CA THR A 132 -0.80 6.32 -15.38
C THR A 132 -0.05 7.22 -16.36
N CYS A 133 0.97 6.70 -17.06
CA CYS A 133 1.64 7.42 -18.13
C CYS A 133 0.68 7.78 -19.27
N LEU A 134 -0.20 6.84 -19.66
CA LEU A 134 -1.20 7.06 -20.71
C LEU A 134 -2.13 8.23 -20.38
N PHE A 135 -2.54 8.37 -19.12
CA PHE A 135 -3.32 9.53 -18.67
C PHE A 135 -2.59 10.84 -18.94
N GLY A 136 -1.30 10.92 -18.57
CA GLY A 136 -0.47 12.11 -18.80
C GLY A 136 -0.15 12.37 -20.26
N LEU A 137 -0.01 11.32 -21.08
CA LEU A 137 0.14 11.44 -22.54
C LEU A 137 -1.09 12.08 -23.21
N GLY A 138 -2.25 12.08 -22.54
CA GLY A 138 -3.41 12.85 -22.98
C GLY A 138 -3.11 14.35 -23.16
N TYR A 139 -2.23 14.92 -22.34
CA TYR A 139 -1.73 16.28 -22.55
C TYR A 139 -0.82 16.38 -23.78
N VAL A 140 0.18 15.50 -23.86
CA VAL A 140 1.23 15.53 -24.89
C VAL A 140 0.67 15.35 -26.30
N TYR A 141 -0.31 14.46 -26.46
CA TYR A 141 -1.00 14.21 -27.72
C TYR A 141 -2.25 15.07 -27.93
N ASN A 142 -2.52 16.02 -27.04
CA ASN A 142 -3.66 16.94 -27.11
C ASN A 142 -5.03 16.23 -27.26
N ILE A 143 -5.27 15.23 -26.41
CA ILE A 143 -6.49 14.40 -26.45
C ILE A 143 -7.61 15.08 -25.67
N HIS A 144 -8.70 15.46 -26.35
CA HIS A 144 -9.87 16.11 -25.76
C HIS A 144 -11.10 15.20 -25.64
N SER A 145 -10.89 13.90 -25.37
CA SER A 145 -11.97 12.91 -25.25
C SER A 145 -12.19 12.50 -23.80
N LEU A 146 -13.41 12.68 -23.28
CA LEU A 146 -13.78 12.20 -21.94
C LEU A 146 -13.67 10.67 -21.84
N GLY A 147 -14.07 9.96 -22.91
CA GLY A 147 -14.03 8.51 -22.96
C GLY A 147 -12.62 7.95 -22.80
N PHE A 148 -11.61 8.66 -23.33
CA PHE A 148 -10.21 8.31 -23.12
C PHE A 148 -9.83 8.36 -21.63
N TYR A 149 -10.10 9.49 -20.95
CA TYR A 149 -9.76 9.64 -19.53
C TYR A 149 -10.51 8.64 -18.64
N ILE A 150 -11.79 8.38 -18.92
CA ILE A 150 -12.57 7.37 -18.19
C ILE A 150 -12.00 5.96 -18.42
N PHE A 151 -11.71 5.59 -19.67
CA PHE A 151 -11.15 4.27 -19.98
C PHE A 151 -9.82 4.05 -19.25
N VAL A 152 -8.91 5.02 -19.33
CA VAL A 152 -7.61 4.94 -18.65
C VAL A 152 -7.78 4.83 -17.13
N GLN A 153 -8.72 5.57 -16.54
CA GLN A 153 -9.00 5.51 -15.10
C GLN A 153 -9.61 4.18 -14.66
N VAL A 154 -10.51 3.60 -15.45
CA VAL A 154 -11.08 2.27 -15.18
C VAL A 154 -10.00 1.20 -15.27
N ALA A 155 -9.21 1.21 -16.34
CA ALA A 155 -8.12 0.25 -16.53
C ALA A 155 -7.07 0.36 -15.42
N ASN A 156 -6.64 1.59 -15.10
CA ASN A 156 -5.70 1.84 -14.00
C ASN A 156 -6.29 1.39 -12.64
N GLY A 157 -7.56 1.68 -12.39
CA GLY A 157 -8.27 1.26 -11.18
C GLY A 157 -8.25 -0.25 -10.99
N LEU A 158 -8.54 -1.02 -12.03
CA LEU A 158 -8.51 -2.49 -12.00
C LEU A 158 -7.09 -3.04 -11.78
N VAL A 159 -6.08 -2.54 -12.48
CA VAL A 159 -4.71 -3.07 -12.31
C VAL A 159 -4.08 -2.67 -10.99
N GLN A 160 -4.45 -1.52 -10.42
CA GLN A 160 -3.93 -1.10 -9.10
C GLN A 160 -4.44 -1.97 -7.95
N THR A 161 -5.49 -2.76 -8.14
CA THR A 161 -6.00 -3.65 -7.09
C THR A 161 -5.09 -4.82 -6.79
N THR A 162 -4.10 -5.11 -7.65
CA THR A 162 -3.09 -6.15 -7.36
C THR A 162 -2.20 -5.78 -6.18
N GLY A 163 -2.04 -4.47 -5.90
CA GLY A 163 -1.13 -3.94 -4.91
C GLY A 163 -1.44 -4.44 -3.50
N TRP A 164 -2.59 -4.02 -2.95
CA TRP A 164 -2.95 -4.22 -1.55
C TRP A 164 -2.93 -5.68 -1.08
N PRO A 165 -3.65 -6.63 -1.72
CA PRO A 165 -3.67 -8.02 -1.27
C PRO A 165 -2.27 -8.63 -1.30
N SER A 166 -1.47 -8.33 -2.32
CA SER A 166 -0.10 -8.84 -2.46
C SER A 166 0.80 -8.39 -1.31
N VAL A 167 0.86 -7.08 -1.05
CA VAL A 167 1.79 -6.54 -0.04
C VAL A 167 1.35 -6.86 1.38
N VAL A 168 0.04 -6.91 1.66
CA VAL A 168 -0.48 -7.28 2.98
C VAL A 168 -0.17 -8.75 3.27
N THR A 169 -0.34 -9.63 2.29
CA THR A 169 0.05 -11.05 2.42
C THR A 169 1.57 -11.18 2.67
N CYS A 170 2.41 -10.44 1.94
CA CYS A 170 3.86 -10.43 2.19
C CYS A 170 4.19 -9.98 3.62
N ILE A 171 3.61 -8.88 4.11
CA ILE A 171 3.84 -8.42 5.49
C ILE A 171 3.34 -9.45 6.51
N GLY A 172 2.18 -10.07 6.26
CA GLY A 172 1.63 -11.14 7.09
C GLY A 172 2.59 -12.32 7.23
N ASN A 173 3.17 -12.78 6.11
CA ASN A 173 4.12 -13.89 6.05
C ASN A 173 5.39 -13.63 6.88
N TRP A 174 5.87 -12.38 6.92
CA TRP A 174 7.14 -12.01 7.55
C TRP A 174 7.03 -11.60 9.02
N PHE A 175 5.93 -10.96 9.43
CA PHE A 175 5.79 -10.37 10.76
C PHE A 175 4.84 -11.13 11.70
N GLY A 176 4.03 -12.06 11.20
CA GLY A 176 3.23 -12.96 12.03
C GLY A 176 2.27 -12.23 12.99
N LYS A 177 2.09 -12.76 14.22
CA LYS A 177 1.06 -12.34 15.18
C LYS A 177 1.48 -11.23 16.18
N GLY A 178 2.76 -10.87 16.28
CA GLY A 178 3.26 -9.95 17.33
C GLY A 178 3.23 -8.45 16.95
N ARG A 179 2.87 -7.56 17.89
CA ARG A 179 2.86 -6.07 17.76
C ARG A 179 2.32 -5.53 16.43
N ARG A 180 1.20 -6.09 15.98
CA ARG A 180 0.61 -5.80 14.67
C ARG A 180 0.18 -4.34 14.54
N GLY A 181 -0.37 -3.72 15.58
CA GLY A 181 -0.83 -2.34 15.51
C GLY A 181 0.29 -1.37 15.18
N LEU A 182 1.44 -1.45 15.88
CA LEU A 182 2.60 -0.61 15.60
C LEU A 182 3.22 -0.91 14.22
N ILE A 183 3.47 -2.17 13.91
CA ILE A 183 4.13 -2.56 12.64
C ILE A 183 3.27 -2.13 11.46
N MET A 184 1.97 -2.43 11.50
CA MET A 184 1.03 -2.06 10.44
C MET A 184 0.75 -0.56 10.41
N GLY A 185 0.71 0.12 11.56
CA GLY A 185 0.56 1.58 11.62
C GLY A 185 1.74 2.31 11.00
N LEU A 186 2.96 1.85 11.29
CA LEU A 186 4.17 2.36 10.64
C LEU A 186 4.18 2.02 9.14
N TRP A 187 3.87 0.78 8.78
CA TRP A 187 3.85 0.34 7.38
C TRP A 187 2.83 1.14 6.55
N ASN A 188 1.60 1.28 7.05
CA ASN A 188 0.51 1.99 6.36
C ASN A 188 0.80 3.48 6.10
N SER A 189 1.80 4.05 6.78
CA SER A 189 2.30 5.41 6.51
C SER A 189 2.77 5.58 5.06
N HIS A 190 3.04 4.48 4.32
CA HIS A 190 3.28 4.50 2.87
C HIS A 190 2.20 5.29 2.09
N THR A 191 0.97 5.30 2.59
CA THR A 191 -0.19 5.93 1.92
C THR A 191 0.01 7.43 1.90
N SER A 192 0.27 7.99 3.09
CA SER A 192 0.58 9.40 3.27
C SER A 192 1.87 9.78 2.55
N VAL A 193 2.94 8.98 2.68
CA VAL A 193 4.21 9.28 2.00
C VAL A 193 4.02 9.33 0.48
N GLY A 194 3.28 8.39 -0.10
CA GLY A 194 2.94 8.39 -1.52
C GLY A 194 2.13 9.62 -1.92
N ASN A 195 1.11 9.99 -1.13
CA ASN A 195 0.31 11.19 -1.37
C ASN A 195 1.15 12.48 -1.32
N ILE A 196 2.07 12.59 -0.36
CA ILE A 196 2.97 13.75 -0.23
C ILE A 196 3.85 13.86 -1.48
N LEU A 197 4.54 12.77 -1.83
CA LEU A 197 5.41 12.76 -3.01
C LEU A 197 4.61 13.03 -4.30
N GLY A 198 3.40 12.49 -4.42
CA GLY A 198 2.53 12.71 -5.58
C GLY A 198 2.08 14.16 -5.66
N SER A 199 1.85 14.80 -4.52
CA SER A 199 1.51 16.22 -4.46
C SER A 199 2.67 17.11 -4.89
N LEU A 200 3.89 16.81 -4.42
CA LEU A 200 5.09 17.58 -4.74
C LEU A 200 5.46 17.47 -6.23
N ILE A 201 5.42 16.25 -6.79
CA ILE A 201 5.68 16.03 -8.22
C ILE A 201 4.64 16.76 -9.07
N ALA A 202 3.36 16.61 -8.73
CA ALA A 202 2.30 17.28 -9.48
C ALA A 202 2.40 18.79 -9.35
N GLY A 203 2.62 19.33 -8.16
CA GLY A 203 2.77 20.78 -7.93
C GLY A 203 3.93 21.41 -8.70
N TYR A 204 4.99 20.65 -8.99
CA TYR A 204 6.11 21.13 -9.82
C TYR A 204 5.72 21.26 -11.30
N TRP A 205 4.98 20.29 -11.84
CA TRP A 205 4.65 20.23 -13.27
C TRP A 205 3.29 20.83 -13.63
N VAL A 206 2.42 21.10 -12.65
CA VAL A 206 1.01 21.45 -12.87
C VAL A 206 0.83 22.63 -13.83
N THR A 207 1.61 23.71 -13.66
CA THR A 207 1.46 24.94 -14.45
C THR A 207 2.16 24.91 -15.81
N SER A 208 3.17 24.06 -15.98
CA SER A 208 3.98 24.01 -17.20
C SER A 208 3.51 22.91 -18.14
N ASN A 209 3.49 21.68 -17.67
CA ASN A 209 3.07 20.49 -18.41
C ASN A 209 2.43 19.52 -17.42
N TRP A 210 1.12 19.67 -17.21
CA TRP A 210 0.41 18.84 -16.24
C TRP A 210 0.44 17.34 -16.60
N GLY A 211 0.71 16.98 -17.87
CA GLY A 211 0.91 15.59 -18.27
C GLY A 211 2.08 14.92 -17.55
N LEU A 212 3.16 15.65 -17.29
CA LEU A 212 4.32 15.16 -16.54
C LEU A 212 4.01 14.85 -15.08
N SER A 213 2.97 15.47 -14.51
CA SER A 213 2.44 15.13 -13.18
C SER A 213 1.95 13.68 -13.07
N PHE A 214 1.69 13.01 -14.19
CA PHE A 214 1.30 11.59 -14.24
C PHE A 214 2.37 10.70 -14.88
N ILE A 215 3.06 11.18 -15.91
CA ILE A 215 4.13 10.40 -16.57
C ILE A 215 5.26 10.09 -15.58
N VAL A 216 5.71 11.06 -14.79
CA VAL A 216 6.80 10.83 -13.83
C VAL A 216 6.40 9.79 -12.76
N PRO A 217 5.26 9.91 -12.07
CA PRO A 217 4.79 8.85 -11.17
C PRO A 217 4.59 7.49 -11.86
N GLY A 218 4.06 7.47 -13.09
CA GLY A 218 3.85 6.24 -13.85
C GLY A 218 5.16 5.50 -14.14
N LEU A 219 6.22 6.22 -14.53
CA LEU A 219 7.56 5.65 -14.71
C LEU A 219 8.15 5.14 -13.39
N ILE A 220 7.94 5.84 -12.27
CA ILE A 220 8.38 5.40 -10.95
C ILE A 220 7.68 4.09 -10.56
N ILE A 221 6.36 3.98 -10.75
CA ILE A 221 5.61 2.76 -10.46
C ILE A 221 6.12 1.60 -11.32
N ALA A 222 6.30 1.81 -12.63
CA ALA A 222 6.79 0.77 -13.52
C ALA A 222 8.20 0.31 -13.15
N GLY A 223 9.10 1.25 -12.82
CA GLY A 223 10.44 0.95 -12.33
C GLY A 223 10.41 0.17 -11.01
N MET A 224 9.55 0.56 -10.06
CA MET A 224 9.35 -0.19 -8.82
C MET A 224 8.76 -1.59 -9.06
N GLY A 225 7.96 -1.78 -10.12
CA GLY A 225 7.53 -3.09 -10.58
C GLY A 225 8.71 -3.99 -10.99
N VAL A 226 9.71 -3.45 -11.69
CA VAL A 226 10.94 -4.18 -12.01
C VAL A 226 11.74 -4.51 -10.75
N VAL A 227 11.85 -3.58 -9.81
CA VAL A 227 12.49 -3.83 -8.51
C VAL A 227 11.74 -4.93 -7.74
N CYS A 228 10.41 -4.93 -7.76
CA CYS A 228 9.59 -6.00 -7.18
C CYS A 228 9.92 -7.36 -7.79
N PHE A 229 9.98 -7.44 -9.12
CA PHE A 229 10.32 -8.69 -9.83
C PHE A 229 11.67 -9.25 -9.41
N LEU A 230 12.67 -8.39 -9.27
CA LEU A 230 14.05 -8.80 -8.97
C LEU A 230 14.27 -9.15 -7.50
N PHE A 231 13.60 -8.46 -6.58
CA PHE A 231 14.00 -8.46 -5.16
C PHE A 231 12.92 -8.88 -4.17
N LEU A 232 11.64 -9.01 -4.56
CA LEU A 232 10.60 -9.40 -3.60
C LEU A 232 10.77 -10.86 -3.17
N ILE A 233 10.82 -11.09 -1.85
CA ILE A 233 10.84 -12.41 -1.23
C ILE A 233 9.48 -12.65 -0.56
N GLU A 234 8.75 -13.63 -1.05
CA GLU A 234 7.36 -13.90 -0.64
C GLU A 234 7.29 -14.57 0.73
N HIS A 235 8.14 -15.58 0.95
CA HIS A 235 8.18 -16.33 2.20
C HIS A 235 9.60 -16.41 2.78
N PRO A 236 9.73 -16.37 4.12
CA PRO A 236 11.03 -16.56 4.79
C PRO A 236 11.63 -17.95 4.52
N ASN A 237 10.80 -18.95 4.15
CA ASN A 237 11.26 -20.29 3.82
C ASN A 237 11.99 -20.36 2.47
N ASP A 238 11.73 -19.43 1.55
CA ASP A 238 12.40 -19.38 0.24
C ASP A 238 13.92 -19.17 0.43
N LEU A 239 14.31 -18.39 1.43
CA LEU A 239 15.71 -18.16 1.80
C LEU A 239 16.39 -19.41 2.37
N LYS A 240 15.63 -20.27 3.06
CA LYS A 240 16.15 -21.53 3.61
C LYS A 240 16.44 -22.51 2.49
N SER A 241 15.60 -22.56 1.45
CA SER A 241 15.84 -23.40 0.26
C SER A 241 17.12 -22.98 -0.48
N ILE A 242 17.35 -21.68 -0.65
CA ILE A 242 18.56 -21.14 -1.30
C ILE A 242 19.82 -21.46 -0.49
N SER A 243 19.72 -21.36 0.85
CA SER A 243 20.84 -21.70 1.73
C SER A 243 21.15 -23.21 1.75
N ALA A 244 20.14 -24.06 1.54
CA ALA A 244 20.31 -25.51 1.42
C ALA A 244 20.94 -25.92 0.08
N HIS A 245 20.71 -25.16 -0.99
CA HIS A 245 21.29 -25.39 -2.32
C HIS A 245 22.71 -24.84 -2.51
N ASN A 246 23.23 -24.06 -1.56
CA ASN A 246 24.64 -23.68 -1.52
C ASN A 246 25.39 -24.58 -0.53
N PRO A 247 25.90 -25.75 -0.96
CA PRO A 247 26.81 -26.52 -0.13
C PRO A 247 28.13 -25.76 -0.06
N THR A 248 28.25 -24.82 0.88
CA THR A 248 29.56 -24.42 1.37
C THR A 248 30.17 -25.65 2.02
N SER A 249 30.99 -26.37 1.25
CA SER A 249 32.09 -27.24 1.64
C SER A 249 32.18 -27.55 3.15
N SER A 250 31.22 -28.30 3.68
CA SER A 250 31.41 -29.05 4.91
C SER A 250 31.32 -30.51 4.50
N ASN A 251 32.39 -31.24 4.77
CA ASN A 251 32.65 -32.62 4.34
C ASN A 251 31.53 -33.60 4.73
N SER A 252 30.41 -33.62 4.03
CA SER A 252 29.54 -34.79 3.97
C SER A 252 30.23 -35.79 3.03
N LYS A 253 31.00 -36.71 3.64
CA LYS A 253 31.55 -37.87 2.95
C LYS A 253 30.44 -38.54 2.15
N LEU A 254 30.71 -38.84 0.87
CA LEU A 254 29.86 -39.69 0.04
C LEU A 254 29.46 -40.95 0.81
N PRO A 255 28.22 -41.46 0.63
CA PRO A 255 27.84 -42.73 1.22
C PRO A 255 28.73 -43.82 0.62
N THR A 256 29.48 -44.50 1.48
CA THR A 256 30.31 -45.64 1.10
C THR A 256 29.38 -46.81 0.87
N SER A 257 29.13 -47.13 -0.40
CA SER A 257 28.35 -48.31 -0.79
C SER A 257 29.13 -49.57 -0.41
N TRP A 258 28.62 -50.34 0.55
CA TRP A 258 29.10 -51.69 0.83
C TRP A 258 28.17 -52.69 0.14
N ASN A 259 28.73 -53.54 -0.73
CA ASN A 259 27.98 -54.62 -1.36
C ASN A 259 27.88 -55.81 -0.39
N GLY A 260 26.71 -56.00 0.20
CA GLY A 260 26.34 -57.23 0.90
C GLY A 260 26.15 -58.40 -0.09
N LEU A 261 26.38 -59.63 0.37
CA LEU A 261 26.48 -60.84 -0.46
C LEU A 261 25.18 -61.29 -1.15
N ASN A 262 24.10 -60.51 -1.12
CA ASN A 262 22.85 -60.78 -1.82
C ASN A 262 22.31 -59.48 -2.44
N GLY A 263 22.80 -59.13 -3.64
CA GLY A 263 22.08 -58.45 -4.75
C GLY A 263 21.20 -57.20 -4.54
N HIS A 264 21.01 -56.67 -3.34
CA HIS A 264 20.15 -55.53 -3.06
C HIS A 264 20.93 -54.37 -2.45
N THR A 265 20.92 -53.24 -3.15
CA THR A 265 21.55 -51.98 -2.72
C THR A 265 20.61 -51.25 -1.76
N GLU A 266 20.79 -51.41 -0.45
CA GLU A 266 20.07 -50.61 0.55
C GLU A 266 20.92 -49.41 0.99
N THR A 267 20.32 -48.23 1.00
CA THR A 267 20.97 -46.96 1.37
C THR A 267 20.62 -46.64 2.82
N TYR A 268 21.60 -46.64 3.73
CA TYR A 268 21.37 -46.30 5.14
C TYR A 268 21.90 -44.90 5.47
N LEU A 269 21.11 -44.11 6.20
CA LEU A 269 21.52 -42.81 6.76
C LEU A 269 22.02 -43.00 8.19
N GLN A 270 23.30 -42.69 8.43
CA GLN A 270 23.90 -42.76 9.76
C GLN A 270 23.61 -41.46 10.52
N TYR A 271 22.67 -41.49 11.48
CA TYR A 271 22.36 -40.33 12.32
C TYR A 271 23.44 -40.11 13.37
N LYS A 272 24.09 -38.93 13.37
CA LYS A 272 25.09 -38.54 14.38
C LYS A 272 24.48 -37.47 15.29
N LYS A 273 24.21 -37.82 16.54
CA LYS A 273 23.66 -36.93 17.57
C LYS A 273 24.68 -35.83 17.90
N GLY A 274 24.49 -34.62 17.38
CA GLY A 274 25.43 -33.51 17.61
C GLY A 274 25.13 -32.23 16.84
N SER A 275 23.95 -31.63 17.00
CA SER A 275 23.73 -30.21 16.73
C SER A 275 22.49 -29.73 17.49
N LYS A 276 22.67 -28.75 18.38
CA LYS A 276 21.59 -28.14 19.18
C LYS A 276 20.74 -27.23 18.28
N THR A 277 19.64 -27.73 17.75
CA THR A 277 18.47 -26.93 17.34
C THR A 277 17.24 -27.84 17.38
N GLN A 278 16.64 -27.95 18.57
CA GLN A 278 15.40 -28.71 18.81
C GLN A 278 14.20 -27.95 18.24
N SER A 279 13.51 -28.57 17.27
CA SER A 279 12.08 -28.38 17.01
C SER A 279 11.37 -29.53 17.75
N TRP A 280 10.37 -29.19 18.56
CA TRP A 280 9.79 -30.10 19.56
C TRP A 280 8.74 -31.09 19.01
N ASP A 281 8.52 -31.17 17.70
CA ASP A 281 7.40 -31.96 17.16
C ASP A 281 7.81 -33.35 16.63
N THR A 282 9.04 -33.81 16.88
CA THR A 282 9.52 -35.08 16.29
C THR A 282 10.18 -36.04 17.28
N GLU A 283 9.93 -35.89 18.58
CA GLU A 283 10.61 -36.69 19.62
C GLU A 283 9.73 -37.77 20.29
N LEU A 284 8.70 -38.30 19.63
CA LEU A 284 7.73 -39.18 20.32
C LEU A 284 7.51 -40.60 19.79
N LEU A 285 8.35 -41.17 18.90
CA LEU A 285 8.17 -42.57 18.48
C LEU A 285 9.46 -43.35 18.19
N LEU A 286 10.56 -43.13 18.92
CA LEU A 286 11.73 -44.02 18.81
C LEU A 286 12.13 -44.57 20.18
N PRO A 287 12.24 -45.90 20.35
CA PRO A 287 12.69 -46.49 21.61
C PRO A 287 14.14 -46.08 21.89
N ASP A 288 14.41 -45.63 23.12
CA ASP A 288 15.75 -45.37 23.64
C ASP A 288 16.55 -46.68 23.76
N SER A 289 17.06 -47.18 22.65
CA SER A 289 18.09 -48.22 22.66
C SER A 289 19.06 -48.05 21.50
N VAL A 290 20.33 -48.14 21.84
CA VAL A 290 21.49 -47.96 20.97
C VAL A 290 21.41 -48.93 19.78
N GLY A 291 21.40 -48.40 18.57
CA GLY A 291 21.76 -49.15 17.36
C GLY A 291 20.64 -49.79 16.54
N VAL A 292 19.43 -49.21 16.50
CA VAL A 292 18.38 -49.69 15.58
C VAL A 292 18.57 -49.08 14.19
N CYS A 293 18.88 -49.91 13.20
CA CYS A 293 18.81 -49.55 11.78
C CYS A 293 17.35 -49.70 11.33
N VAL A 294 16.70 -48.60 10.97
CA VAL A 294 15.32 -48.62 10.46
C VAL A 294 15.38 -48.56 8.93
N PRO A 295 14.70 -49.46 8.20
CA PRO A 295 14.61 -49.35 6.75
C PRO A 295 13.90 -48.04 6.38
N VAL A 296 14.40 -47.35 5.36
CA VAL A 296 13.80 -46.11 4.86
C VAL A 296 12.51 -46.47 4.13
N GLN A 297 11.44 -46.70 4.89
CA GLN A 297 10.10 -46.63 4.33
C GLN A 297 9.89 -45.17 3.90
N GLN A 298 9.45 -44.92 2.66
CA GLN A 298 8.99 -43.60 2.25
C GLN A 298 7.98 -43.13 3.29
N VAL A 299 8.35 -42.13 4.09
CA VAL A 299 7.38 -41.36 4.87
C VAL A 299 6.56 -40.62 3.83
N VAL A 300 5.46 -41.24 3.40
CA VAL A 300 4.37 -40.53 2.75
C VAL A 300 3.87 -39.58 3.82
N VAL A 301 4.37 -38.35 3.77
CA VAL A 301 3.74 -37.25 4.50
C VAL A 301 2.36 -37.12 3.87
N VAL A 302 1.39 -37.79 4.48
CA VAL A 302 -0.02 -37.53 4.23
C VAL A 302 -0.19 -36.07 4.62
N LYS A 303 -0.23 -35.19 3.62
CA LYS A 303 -0.59 -33.79 3.79
C LYS A 303 -1.94 -33.82 4.51
N SER A 304 -1.99 -33.41 5.77
CA SER A 304 -3.21 -33.40 6.57
C SER A 304 -4.31 -32.73 5.74
N GLU A 305 -5.30 -33.53 5.33
CA GLU A 305 -6.47 -33.10 4.58
C GLU A 305 -7.37 -32.28 5.50
N SER A 306 -6.99 -31.03 5.74
CA SER A 306 -7.90 -29.96 6.15
C SER A 306 -7.20 -28.63 5.91
N GLU A 307 -6.89 -28.31 4.66
CA GLU A 307 -6.78 -26.89 4.31
C GLU A 307 -8.15 -26.28 4.64
N PRO A 308 -8.23 -25.27 5.54
CA PRO A 308 -9.51 -24.71 5.95
C PRO A 308 -10.26 -24.27 4.69
N SER A 309 -11.46 -24.79 4.48
CA SER A 309 -12.28 -24.45 3.31
C SER A 309 -12.43 -22.93 3.25
N ALA A 310 -12.07 -22.33 2.13
CA ALA A 310 -12.18 -20.88 1.93
C ALA A 310 -13.60 -20.41 2.29
N ILE A 311 -13.68 -19.47 3.23
CA ILE A 311 -14.96 -18.96 3.72
C ILE A 311 -15.65 -18.20 2.57
N SER A 312 -16.91 -18.55 2.30
CA SER A 312 -17.71 -17.80 1.33
C SER A 312 -17.89 -16.34 1.78
N PHE A 313 -18.07 -15.41 0.83
CA PHE A 313 -18.29 -14.00 1.13
C PHE A 313 -19.41 -13.77 2.17
N LEU A 314 -20.50 -14.54 2.06
CA LEU A 314 -21.62 -14.45 3.00
C LEU A 314 -21.25 -15.00 4.39
N GLY A 315 -20.36 -15.99 4.45
CA GLY A 315 -19.77 -16.48 5.70
C GLY A 315 -18.90 -15.41 6.38
N ALA A 316 -18.10 -14.66 5.61
CA ALA A 316 -17.28 -13.58 6.14
C ALA A 316 -18.13 -12.44 6.74
N LEU A 317 -19.28 -12.12 6.14
CA LEU A 317 -20.22 -11.11 6.66
C LEU A 317 -20.89 -11.51 7.98
N ARG A 318 -20.93 -12.82 8.32
CA ARG A 318 -21.50 -13.30 9.58
C ARG A 318 -20.52 -13.23 10.76
N ILE A 319 -19.25 -12.92 10.52
CA ILE A 319 -18.25 -12.79 11.57
C ILE A 319 -18.55 -11.54 12.41
N PRO A 320 -18.71 -11.65 13.73
CA PRO A 320 -18.95 -10.51 14.60
C PRO A 320 -17.87 -9.44 14.45
N GLY A 321 -18.27 -8.18 14.26
CA GLY A 321 -17.34 -7.06 14.06
C GLY A 321 -17.05 -6.74 12.60
N VAL A 322 -17.18 -7.67 11.65
CA VAL A 322 -16.86 -7.39 10.24
C VAL A 322 -17.76 -6.31 9.66
N VAL A 323 -19.07 -6.38 9.90
CA VAL A 323 -20.03 -5.40 9.37
C VAL A 323 -19.81 -4.03 10.03
N GLU A 324 -19.61 -4.01 11.34
CA GLU A 324 -19.42 -2.80 12.15
C GLU A 324 -18.15 -2.05 11.73
N PHE A 325 -17.03 -2.77 11.62
CA PHE A 325 -15.76 -2.18 11.16
C PHE A 325 -15.81 -1.82 9.67
N SER A 326 -16.55 -2.55 8.83
CA SER A 326 -16.74 -2.19 7.42
C SER A 326 -17.53 -0.89 7.26
N LEU A 327 -18.61 -0.70 8.04
CA LEU A 327 -19.36 0.55 8.07
C LEU A 327 -18.53 1.71 8.63
N CYS A 328 -17.77 1.47 9.69
CA CYS A 328 -16.83 2.45 10.23
C CYS A 328 -15.79 2.87 9.18
N LEU A 329 -15.21 1.89 8.48
CA LEU A 329 -14.26 2.14 7.40
C LEU A 329 -14.89 2.91 6.24
N LEU A 330 -16.15 2.62 5.88
CA LEU A 330 -16.86 3.34 4.83
C LEU A 330 -16.91 4.85 5.12
N PHE A 331 -17.34 5.23 6.33
CA PHE A 331 -17.43 6.64 6.72
C PHE A 331 -16.05 7.29 6.88
N ALA A 332 -15.09 6.61 7.53
CA ALA A 332 -13.73 7.12 7.67
C ALA A 332 -13.07 7.34 6.29
N LYS A 333 -13.25 6.39 5.37
CA LYS A 333 -12.73 6.47 4.00
C LYS A 333 -13.38 7.59 3.20
N LEU A 334 -14.69 7.81 3.35
CA LEU A 334 -15.40 8.93 2.72
C LEU A 334 -14.77 10.29 3.11
N VAL A 335 -14.52 10.49 4.41
CA VAL A 335 -13.87 11.70 4.92
C VAL A 335 -12.44 11.81 4.39
N SER A 336 -11.61 10.77 4.57
CA SER A 336 -10.22 10.77 4.07
C SER A 336 -10.14 11.05 2.56
N TYR A 337 -11.04 10.49 1.74
CA TYR A 337 -10.97 10.64 0.29
C TYR A 337 -11.46 12.02 -0.16
N THR A 338 -12.38 12.63 0.59
CA THR A 338 -12.75 14.03 0.37
C THR A 338 -11.52 14.94 0.53
N PHE A 339 -10.76 14.77 1.61
CA PHE A 339 -9.49 15.49 1.79
C PHE A 339 -8.43 15.10 0.75
N LEU A 340 -8.36 13.83 0.35
CA LEU A 340 -7.40 13.38 -0.64
C LEU A 340 -7.62 14.07 -2.00
N PHE A 341 -8.85 14.10 -2.50
CA PHE A 341 -9.16 14.54 -3.86
C PHE A 341 -9.54 16.00 -4.00
N TRP A 342 -10.06 16.63 -2.94
CA TRP A 342 -10.68 17.96 -3.02
C TRP A 342 -9.98 19.02 -2.17
N LEU A 343 -9.16 18.65 -1.18
CA LEU A 343 -8.49 19.62 -0.31
C LEU A 343 -7.65 20.66 -1.08
N PRO A 344 -6.78 20.28 -2.05
CA PRO A 344 -5.98 21.27 -2.78
C PRO A 344 -6.86 22.24 -3.58
N LEU A 345 -7.90 21.72 -4.24
CA LEU A 345 -8.83 22.52 -5.03
C LEU A 345 -9.64 23.47 -4.14
N TYR A 346 -10.06 23.01 -2.95
CA TYR A 346 -10.75 23.84 -1.96
C TYR A 346 -9.85 24.99 -1.50
N ILE A 347 -8.61 24.71 -1.11
CA ILE A 347 -7.64 25.74 -0.65
C ILE A 347 -7.37 26.76 -1.77
N THR A 348 -7.17 26.29 -3.01
CA THR A 348 -6.96 27.16 -4.19
C THR A 348 -8.13 28.14 -4.37
N LYS A 349 -9.37 27.65 -4.24
CA LYS A 349 -10.57 28.48 -4.45
C LYS A 349 -10.93 29.37 -3.27
N ALA A 350 -10.73 28.91 -2.04
CA ALA A 350 -11.09 29.64 -0.83
C ALA A 350 -10.04 30.70 -0.45
N ALA A 351 -8.76 30.37 -0.57
CA ALA A 351 -7.66 31.25 -0.17
C ALA A 351 -7.00 31.98 -1.34
N HIS A 352 -7.50 31.81 -2.58
CA HIS A 352 -6.92 32.37 -3.81
C HIS A 352 -5.42 32.09 -3.97
N LEU A 353 -4.96 30.96 -3.44
CA LEU A 353 -3.57 30.51 -3.54
C LEU A 353 -3.32 29.84 -4.89
N ASP A 354 -2.09 29.87 -5.36
CA ASP A 354 -1.67 29.12 -6.54
C ASP A 354 -1.75 27.60 -6.30
N ALA A 355 -1.95 26.85 -7.38
CA ALA A 355 -2.11 25.40 -7.35
C ALA A 355 -0.95 24.68 -6.64
N LYS A 356 0.28 25.19 -6.80
CA LYS A 356 1.46 24.62 -6.15
C LYS A 356 1.40 24.82 -4.63
N ARG A 357 1.22 26.04 -4.13
CA ARG A 357 1.13 26.28 -2.67
C ARG A 357 -0.06 25.57 -2.03
N ALA A 358 -1.19 25.49 -2.73
CA ALA A 358 -2.36 24.74 -2.25
C ALA A 358 -2.05 23.24 -2.16
N GLY A 359 -1.32 22.69 -3.13
CA GLY A 359 -0.79 21.34 -3.10
C GLY A 359 0.14 21.11 -1.91
N ASP A 360 1.13 21.98 -1.71
CA ASP A 360 2.10 21.92 -0.60
C ASP A 360 1.38 21.95 0.75
N LEU A 361 0.40 22.85 0.94
CA LEU A 361 -0.38 22.95 2.19
C LEU A 361 -1.21 21.69 2.44
N SER A 362 -1.76 21.08 1.39
CA SER A 362 -2.55 19.86 1.51
C SER A 362 -1.77 18.66 2.05
N THR A 363 -0.45 18.62 1.84
CA THR A 363 0.42 17.54 2.32
C THR A 363 0.47 17.45 3.84
N LEU A 364 0.18 18.54 4.56
CA LEU A 364 0.15 18.55 6.03
C LEU A 364 -0.91 17.63 6.60
N PHE A 365 -2.03 17.45 5.89
CA PHE A 365 -3.03 16.45 6.27
C PHE A 365 -2.44 15.03 6.22
N ASP A 366 -1.65 14.72 5.19
CA ASP A 366 -0.97 13.43 5.07
C ASP A 366 0.12 13.25 6.13
N VAL A 367 0.90 14.31 6.46
CA VAL A 367 1.89 14.32 7.56
C VAL A 367 1.23 14.03 8.90
N GLY A 368 0.12 14.70 9.20
CA GLY A 368 -0.70 14.43 10.38
C GLY A 368 -1.16 12.98 10.41
N GLY A 369 -1.56 12.44 9.25
CA GLY A 369 -1.96 11.05 9.12
C GLY A 369 -0.87 10.02 9.41
N ILE A 370 0.39 10.30 9.10
CA ILE A 370 1.54 9.44 9.48
C ILE A 370 1.63 9.35 11.00
N ALA A 371 1.66 10.51 11.66
CA ALA A 371 1.73 10.58 13.12
C ALA A 371 0.52 9.91 13.77
N GLY A 372 -0.69 10.15 13.25
CA GLY A 372 -1.93 9.55 13.73
C GLY A 372 -2.00 8.04 13.54
N GLY A 373 -1.56 7.51 12.41
CA GLY A 373 -1.50 6.06 12.14
C GLY A 373 -0.56 5.33 13.09
N VAL A 374 0.65 5.87 13.29
CA VAL A 374 1.63 5.31 14.22
C VAL A 374 1.12 5.40 15.66
N LEU A 375 0.57 6.55 16.07
CA LEU A 375 0.03 6.75 17.40
C LEU A 375 -1.16 5.83 17.69
N ALA A 376 -2.09 5.70 16.74
CA ALA A 376 -3.22 4.77 16.82
C ALA A 376 -2.73 3.33 16.99
N GLY A 377 -1.73 2.92 16.20
CA GLY A 377 -1.08 1.62 16.32
C GLY A 377 -0.51 1.38 17.72
N VAL A 378 0.32 2.30 18.22
CA VAL A 378 0.94 2.21 19.57
C VAL A 378 -0.11 2.17 20.68
N ILE A 379 -1.08 3.07 20.65
CA ILE A 379 -2.13 3.14 21.68
C ILE A 379 -2.95 1.86 21.68
N SER A 380 -3.33 1.37 20.49
CA SER A 380 -4.14 0.17 20.35
C SER A 380 -3.42 -1.09 20.85
N ASP A 381 -2.12 -1.22 20.57
CA ASP A 381 -1.29 -2.32 21.05
C ASP A 381 -1.08 -2.27 22.57
N LYS A 382 -0.91 -1.06 23.15
CA LYS A 382 -0.75 -0.90 24.60
C LYS A 382 -2.04 -1.19 25.37
N LEU A 383 -3.18 -0.76 24.84
CA LEU A 383 -4.47 -0.93 25.50
C LEU A 383 -5.12 -2.29 25.23
N GLY A 384 -4.70 -3.00 24.18
CA GLY A 384 -5.36 -4.21 23.69
C GLY A 384 -6.78 -3.95 23.15
N LYS A 385 -7.20 -2.69 23.02
CA LYS A 385 -8.58 -2.28 22.69
C LYS A 385 -8.63 -1.48 21.39
N ARG A 386 -8.49 -2.17 20.25
CA ARG A 386 -8.44 -1.55 18.92
C ARG A 386 -9.72 -0.79 18.55
N ALA A 387 -10.89 -1.36 18.88
CA ALA A 387 -12.18 -0.71 18.64
C ALA A 387 -12.32 0.64 19.38
N THR A 388 -11.95 0.66 20.66
CA THR A 388 -12.02 1.87 21.50
C THR A 388 -11.07 2.95 20.99
N THR A 389 -9.85 2.59 20.55
CA THR A 389 -8.92 3.56 19.96
C THR A 389 -9.50 4.22 18.71
N CYS A 390 -10.08 3.44 17.78
CA CYS A 390 -10.75 3.99 16.61
C CYS A 390 -11.93 4.91 16.99
N ALA A 391 -12.79 4.47 17.92
CA ALA A 391 -13.97 5.23 18.33
C ALA A 391 -13.59 6.59 18.93
N VAL A 392 -12.61 6.63 19.84
CA VAL A 392 -12.16 7.88 20.47
C VAL A 392 -11.60 8.84 19.42
N MET A 393 -10.74 8.36 18.52
CA MET A 393 -10.16 9.21 17.49
C MET A 393 -11.21 9.77 16.52
N LEU A 394 -12.20 8.96 16.11
CA LEU A 394 -13.29 9.41 15.24
C LEU A 394 -14.26 10.38 15.95
N LEU A 395 -14.57 10.14 17.22
CA LEU A 395 -15.38 11.07 18.03
C LEU A 395 -14.70 12.44 18.18
N LEU A 396 -13.37 12.46 18.31
CA LEU A 396 -12.60 13.69 18.32
C LEU A 396 -12.49 14.33 16.93
N ALA A 397 -12.49 13.55 15.85
CA ALA A 397 -12.39 14.07 14.48
C ALA A 397 -13.57 14.98 14.11
N ALA A 398 -14.80 14.63 14.51
CA ALA A 398 -16.01 15.38 14.17
C ALA A 398 -15.97 16.86 14.61
N PRO A 399 -15.74 17.21 15.89
CA PRO A 399 -15.61 18.61 16.30
C PRO A 399 -14.38 19.28 15.69
N THR A 400 -13.25 18.58 15.53
CA THR A 400 -12.06 19.16 14.91
C THR A 400 -12.32 19.60 13.46
N LEU A 401 -13.07 18.81 12.68
CA LEU A 401 -13.43 19.15 11.30
C LEU A 401 -14.38 20.36 11.23
N TYR A 402 -15.32 20.47 12.17
CA TYR A 402 -16.19 21.65 12.26
C TYR A 402 -15.37 22.90 12.59
N VAL A 403 -14.53 22.81 13.62
CA VAL A 403 -13.65 23.91 14.07
C VAL A 403 -12.64 24.31 12.99
N PHE A 404 -12.18 23.39 12.15
CA PHE A 404 -11.27 23.70 11.04
C PHE A 404 -11.86 24.77 10.12
N SER A 405 -13.15 24.69 9.79
CA SER A 405 -13.81 25.69 8.94
C SER A 405 -13.73 27.11 9.52
N MET A 406 -13.94 27.24 10.83
CA MET A 406 -13.92 28.52 11.54
C MET A 406 -12.49 29.05 11.76
N ILE A 407 -11.54 28.17 12.10
CA ILE A 407 -10.16 28.55 12.43
C ILE A 407 -9.33 28.83 11.18
N SER A 408 -9.70 28.26 10.02
CA SER A 408 -8.96 28.48 8.77
C SER A 408 -8.91 29.94 8.33
N GLU A 409 -9.86 30.77 8.79
CA GLU A 409 -9.92 32.21 8.52
C GLU A 409 -8.96 33.04 9.40
N LEU A 410 -8.46 32.47 10.51
CA LEU A 410 -7.57 33.16 11.47
C LEU A 410 -6.10 33.23 11.01
N GLY A 411 -5.78 32.62 9.87
CA GLY A 411 -4.45 32.68 9.25
C GLY A 411 -3.77 31.32 9.04
N LEU A 412 -2.53 31.37 8.54
CA LEU A 412 -1.81 30.19 8.06
C LEU A 412 -1.41 29.23 9.20
N GLY A 413 -0.91 29.76 10.32
CA GLY A 413 -0.45 28.94 11.46
C GLY A 413 -1.55 28.03 12.05
N PRO A 414 -2.73 28.58 12.42
CA PRO A 414 -3.85 27.78 12.88
C PRO A 414 -4.35 26.76 11.84
N THR A 415 -4.35 27.12 10.56
CA THR A 415 -4.69 26.20 9.45
C THR A 415 -3.74 24.99 9.40
N ILE A 416 -2.43 25.23 9.51
CA ILE A 416 -1.41 24.17 9.54
C ILE A 416 -1.65 23.22 10.71
N ALA A 417 -1.84 23.77 11.92
CA ALA A 417 -2.07 22.97 13.13
C ALA A 417 -3.33 22.11 12.99
N MET A 418 -4.42 22.68 12.49
CA MET A 418 -5.68 21.95 12.32
C MET A 418 -5.59 20.89 11.22
N LEU A 419 -4.89 21.12 10.12
CA LEU A 419 -4.67 20.10 9.08
C LEU A 419 -3.91 18.89 9.62
N LEU A 420 -2.88 19.11 10.45
CA LEU A 420 -2.13 18.03 11.10
C LEU A 420 -3.02 17.23 12.07
N VAL A 421 -3.82 17.91 12.90
CA VAL A 421 -4.71 17.25 13.86
C VAL A 421 -5.83 16.48 13.15
N CYS A 422 -6.51 17.09 12.17
CA CYS A 422 -7.52 16.44 11.33
C CYS A 422 -6.93 15.21 10.63
N GLY A 423 -5.75 15.35 10.02
CA GLY A 423 -5.05 14.26 9.37
C GLY A 423 -4.80 13.09 10.32
N GLY A 424 -4.30 13.38 11.53
CA GLY A 424 -4.01 12.35 12.53
C GLY A 424 -5.27 11.63 13.04
N LEU A 425 -6.33 12.39 13.34
CA LEU A 425 -7.57 11.83 13.89
C LEU A 425 -8.38 11.03 12.86
N VAL A 426 -8.31 11.39 11.57
CA VAL A 426 -9.04 10.69 10.50
C VAL A 426 -8.24 9.52 9.94
N ASN A 427 -6.96 9.72 9.60
CA ASN A 427 -6.15 8.66 8.98
C ASN A 427 -5.68 7.61 9.99
N GLY A 428 -5.64 7.92 11.29
CA GLY A 428 -5.31 6.94 12.34
C GLY A 428 -6.27 5.75 12.38
N PRO A 429 -7.59 5.97 12.58
CA PRO A 429 -8.61 4.93 12.51
C PRO A 429 -8.64 4.22 11.16
N TYR A 430 -8.51 4.98 10.05
CA TYR A 430 -8.43 4.39 8.72
C TYR A 430 -7.27 3.38 8.61
N ALA A 431 -6.07 3.76 9.07
CA ALA A 431 -4.90 2.89 9.07
C ALA A 431 -5.13 1.65 9.95
N LEU A 432 -5.65 1.84 11.16
CA LEU A 432 -5.82 0.77 12.13
C LEU A 432 -6.88 -0.25 11.68
N ILE A 433 -8.00 0.22 11.12
CA ILE A 433 -9.09 -0.64 10.65
C ILE A 433 -8.65 -1.44 9.42
N THR A 434 -8.02 -0.78 8.44
CA THR A 434 -7.63 -1.41 7.18
C THR A 434 -6.55 -2.48 7.35
N THR A 435 -5.70 -2.36 8.37
CA THR A 435 -4.55 -3.26 8.56
C THR A 435 -4.67 -4.18 9.76
N ALA A 436 -4.59 -3.63 10.96
CA ALA A 436 -4.47 -4.43 12.18
C ALA A 436 -5.81 -5.10 12.51
N VAL A 437 -6.92 -4.36 12.48
CA VAL A 437 -8.25 -4.91 12.79
C VAL A 437 -8.68 -5.94 11.75
N SER A 438 -8.52 -5.64 10.46
CA SER A 438 -8.85 -6.59 9.38
C SER A 438 -8.03 -7.88 9.50
N ALA A 439 -6.74 -7.78 9.84
CA ALA A 439 -5.92 -8.95 10.12
C ALA A 439 -6.50 -9.75 11.29
N ASP A 440 -6.76 -9.13 12.43
CA ASP A 440 -7.29 -9.83 13.62
C ASP A 440 -8.62 -10.55 13.36
N LEU A 441 -9.54 -9.92 12.63
CA LEU A 441 -10.82 -10.53 12.23
C LEU A 441 -10.62 -11.71 11.28
N GLY A 442 -9.57 -11.68 10.45
CA GLY A 442 -9.17 -12.81 9.62
C GLY A 442 -8.63 -14.01 10.43
N TYR A 443 -7.99 -13.77 11.57
CA TYR A 443 -7.40 -14.84 12.41
C TYR A 443 -8.31 -15.41 13.48
N THR A 444 -9.44 -14.76 13.81
CA THR A 444 -10.45 -15.34 14.73
C THR A 444 -11.09 -16.63 14.17
N GLN A 445 -10.62 -17.06 12.99
CA GLN A 445 -10.98 -18.24 12.21
C GLN A 445 -10.07 -19.46 12.50
N GLU A 446 -8.89 -19.28 13.12
CA GLU A 446 -8.12 -20.41 13.62
C GLU A 446 -8.72 -20.85 14.97
N PRO A 447 -9.24 -22.08 15.11
CA PRO A 447 -9.77 -22.54 16.38
C PRO A 447 -8.70 -22.43 17.47
N GLU A 448 -9.07 -21.91 18.65
CA GLU A 448 -8.24 -21.77 19.87
C GLU A 448 -7.80 -23.13 20.47
N GLY A 449 -7.46 -24.11 19.64
CA GLY A 449 -7.15 -25.47 20.07
C GLY A 449 -6.03 -26.08 19.26
N GLN A 450 -4.81 -25.58 19.44
CA GLN A 450 -3.54 -26.29 19.25
C GLN A 450 -2.47 -25.47 20.00
N CYS A 451 -2.53 -25.57 21.34
CA CYS A 451 -1.44 -25.25 22.26
C CYS A 451 -0.76 -26.56 22.67
#